data_AF-A0A970ECA7-F1
#
_entry.id   AF-A0A970ECA7-F1
#
_cell.length_a   1.000
_cell.length_b   1.000
_cell.length_c   1.000
_cell.angle_alpha   90.00
_cell.angle_beta   90.00
_cell.angle_gamma   90.00
#
_symmetry.space_group_name_H-M   'P 1'
#
loop_
_entity.id
_entity.type
_entity.pdbx_description
1 polymer ?
#
loop_
_entity_poly.entity_id
_entity_poly.type
_entity_poly.pdbx_seq_one_letter_code
_entity_poly.pdbx_strand_id
1 'polypeptide(L)'
;MNYFRATFYDKYTPLTEEEIRRKLTPLPKATSASPAADILAGEKLHIVLDDGPTLDYAFSRDTLILQEDGGEAVSAPYTAKQLGEIILFTHMIPGTVRGYNVVLDKKTNLVTVFEVWFCGYEQEKREVWRHYLFGYVQTEGPAPLGRHGLTNRLEGLGTYWKNDNGTEMLYFFPSVIWSSYVELDHPRGGITITGPSDFIKINDKCYIYSRVDVEYSGAFTLEVIDLFTVEHIGVRLGFDINDDLDYQVYYGKGEVTGRATNLEPLTDYGTVLPERAMPPKDAPKGYRPVYRPRFLYPRLTKEQVDELIKHNKLKIFEGRAIMASRNTMEITDYMAGMSFVLRFDDGPVFEYEIIDSSRLKWRIPGETDWQEELYQGFEPAKDIVLFSHICTGTNPLRCLTQAIDFSKALVTCIDARLGNGREPWEVGHKAIFGVLEMDGGPTPPAVERHGFTTELVGRAQANVYGEHMQSIHVYSSPNSYSWTIIAENNTGGFMWSSPCLYVKLRDDAYLMSWTEDACNGNQGTFVLNPQLSQDSGFFFGIGGQGEDVGIMLTTLGAYIRPLAGFNIMKYYELKRK
;
A
#
# COMPACT_ATOMS: atom_id res chain seq x y z
N MET A 1 1.21 -25.48 5.26
CA MET A 1 0.86 -24.14 4.76
C MET A 1 0.69 -23.22 5.95
N ASN A 2 1.71 -22.43 6.28
CA ASN A 2 1.50 -21.27 7.16
C ASN A 2 0.79 -20.23 6.30
N TYR A 3 -0.53 -20.18 6.41
CA TYR A 3 -1.29 -19.09 5.83
C TYR A 3 -0.71 -17.79 6.37
N PHE A 4 -0.25 -16.93 5.47
CA PHE A 4 0.09 -15.55 5.78
C PHE A 4 -1.06 -14.96 6.60
N ARG A 5 -0.85 -14.69 7.89
CA ARG A 5 -1.77 -13.91 8.71
C ARG A 5 -1.38 -12.45 8.56
N ALA A 6 -1.56 -11.91 7.37
CA ALA A 6 -1.33 -10.50 7.08
C ALA A 6 -2.54 -9.65 7.50
N THR A 7 -2.29 -8.43 7.96
CA THR A 7 -3.31 -7.39 8.22
C THR A 7 -4.26 -7.15 7.03
N PHE A 8 -3.83 -7.42 5.80
CA PHE A 8 -4.69 -7.41 4.59
C PHE A 8 -5.98 -8.22 4.74
N TYR A 9 -5.98 -9.22 5.62
CA TYR A 9 -7.05 -10.20 5.73
C TYR A 9 -7.88 -10.04 7.01
N ASP A 10 -7.60 -8.98 7.77
CA ASP A 10 -8.34 -8.68 8.98
C ASP A 10 -9.78 -8.29 8.61
N LYS A 11 -10.73 -8.96 9.25
CA LYS A 11 -12.16 -8.68 9.09
C LYS A 11 -12.58 -7.76 10.23
N TYR A 12 -12.94 -6.55 9.88
CA TYR A 12 -13.48 -5.56 10.80
C TYR A 12 -15.01 -5.65 10.84
N THR A 13 -15.59 -5.54 12.04
CA THR A 13 -17.06 -5.53 12.19
C THR A 13 -17.63 -4.25 11.57
N PRO A 14 -18.69 -4.34 10.75
CA PRO A 14 -19.41 -3.17 10.26
C PRO A 14 -20.29 -2.59 11.39
N LEU A 15 -19.68 -1.76 12.24
CA LEU A 15 -20.37 -1.15 13.39
C LEU A 15 -21.52 -0.25 12.94
N THR A 16 -22.65 -0.35 13.62
CA THR A 16 -23.78 0.56 13.44
C THR A 16 -23.51 1.90 14.11
N GLU A 17 -24.24 2.94 13.69
CA GLU A 17 -24.15 4.27 14.32
C GLU A 17 -24.50 4.21 15.82
N GLU A 18 -25.49 3.41 16.21
CA GLU A 18 -25.89 3.26 17.62
C GLU A 18 -24.76 2.63 18.45
N GLU A 19 -24.08 1.61 17.93
CA GLU A 19 -22.94 0.99 18.59
C GLU A 19 -21.77 1.95 18.75
N ILE A 20 -21.48 2.76 17.73
CA ILE A 20 -20.45 3.81 17.77
C ILE A 20 -20.82 4.84 18.83
N ARG A 21 -22.06 5.37 18.82
CA ARG A 21 -22.54 6.33 19.82
C ARG A 21 -22.44 5.79 21.24
N ARG A 22 -22.78 4.51 21.45
CA ARG A 22 -22.64 3.83 22.73
C ARG A 22 -21.18 3.74 23.16
N LYS A 23 -20.25 3.43 22.24
CA LYS A 23 -18.81 3.36 22.55
C LYS A 23 -18.18 4.74 22.80
N LEU A 24 -18.81 5.81 22.33
CA LEU A 24 -18.44 7.20 22.64
C LEU A 24 -19.19 7.77 23.85
N THR A 25 -19.96 6.95 24.58
CA THR A 25 -20.75 7.36 25.76
C THR A 25 -20.45 6.46 26.96
N PRO A 26 -19.90 6.97 28.08
CA PRO A 26 -19.59 8.37 28.35
C PRO A 26 -18.49 8.90 27.42
N LEU A 27 -18.41 10.23 27.30
CA LEU A 27 -17.49 10.89 26.37
C LEU A 27 -16.04 10.47 26.67
N PRO A 28 -15.32 9.90 25.69
CA PRO A 28 -13.99 9.35 25.95
C PRO A 28 -12.94 10.46 26.02
N LYS A 29 -11.96 10.27 26.91
CA LYS A 29 -10.70 11.03 26.92
C LYS A 29 -9.65 10.21 26.20
N ALA A 30 -8.85 10.84 25.33
CA ALA A 30 -7.73 10.14 24.71
C ALA A 30 -6.77 9.59 25.77
N THR A 31 -6.37 8.34 25.62
CA THR A 31 -5.37 7.73 26.48
C THR A 31 -3.98 8.23 26.10
N SER A 32 -3.02 8.15 27.04
CA SER A 32 -1.66 8.64 26.81
C SER A 32 -0.69 7.85 27.68
N ALA A 33 0.35 7.29 27.07
CA ALA A 33 1.38 6.52 27.79
C ALA A 33 2.26 7.42 28.67
N SER A 34 2.86 8.46 28.09
CA SER A 34 3.50 9.52 28.88
C SER A 34 2.46 10.51 29.43
N PRO A 35 2.76 11.27 30.50
CA PRO A 35 1.87 12.32 30.99
C PRO A 35 1.39 13.25 29.87
N ALA A 36 0.11 13.64 29.95
CA ALA A 36 -0.43 14.71 29.12
C ALA A 36 0.20 16.04 29.52
N ALA A 37 0.27 16.99 28.58
CA ALA A 37 0.76 18.32 28.88
C ALA A 37 -0.34 19.17 29.53
N ASP A 38 -0.11 19.69 30.74
CA ASP A 38 -0.99 20.68 31.41
C ASP A 38 -0.83 22.09 30.79
N ILE A 39 -0.30 22.20 29.55
CA ILE A 39 0.13 23.44 28.90
C ILE A 39 -1.00 24.41 28.55
N LEU A 40 -2.24 23.91 28.44
CA LEU A 40 -3.42 24.71 28.16
C LEU A 40 -4.24 25.00 29.43
N ALA A 41 -3.90 24.44 30.59
CA ALA A 41 -4.73 24.58 31.78
C ALA A 41 -4.85 26.06 32.22
N GLY A 42 -6.08 26.58 32.24
CA GLY A 42 -6.37 27.99 32.56
C GLY A 42 -6.34 28.93 31.35
N GLU A 43 -5.95 28.45 30.18
CA GLU A 43 -5.89 29.24 28.95
C GLU A 43 -7.28 29.40 28.32
N LYS A 44 -7.40 30.42 27.47
CA LYS A 44 -8.54 30.63 26.58
C LYS A 44 -8.05 30.87 25.16
N LEU A 45 -8.70 30.26 24.19
CA LEU A 45 -8.38 30.44 22.77
C LEU A 45 -9.63 30.85 22.01
N HIS A 46 -9.53 31.90 21.20
CA HIS A 46 -10.53 32.25 20.20
C HIS A 46 -9.94 31.96 18.82
N ILE A 47 -10.36 30.87 18.19
CA ILE A 47 -9.83 30.41 16.90
C ILE A 47 -10.78 30.85 15.79
N VAL A 48 -10.23 31.57 14.81
CA VAL A 48 -10.93 31.98 13.59
C VAL A 48 -10.41 31.13 12.43
N LEU A 49 -11.30 30.37 11.80
CA LEU A 49 -10.99 29.53 10.63
C LEU A 49 -11.45 30.25 9.34
N ASP A 50 -10.66 30.17 8.27
CA ASP A 50 -10.90 30.93 7.04
C ASP A 50 -12.21 30.52 6.35
N ASP A 51 -12.48 29.21 6.28
CA ASP A 51 -13.65 28.61 5.63
C ASP A 51 -14.40 27.67 6.60
N GLY A 52 -14.45 28.03 7.89
CA GLY A 52 -14.98 27.17 8.94
C GLY A 52 -15.61 27.94 10.10
N PRO A 53 -16.05 27.22 11.16
CA PRO A 53 -16.61 27.85 12.33
C PRO A 53 -15.55 28.63 13.11
N THR A 54 -15.99 29.58 13.92
CA THR A 54 -15.21 30.12 15.02
C THR A 54 -15.28 29.17 16.20
N LEU A 55 -14.15 28.90 16.85
CA LEU A 55 -14.06 27.99 17.98
C LEU A 55 -13.51 28.72 19.21
N ASP A 56 -14.36 28.86 20.22
CA ASP A 56 -14.02 29.43 21.52
C ASP A 56 -13.75 28.32 22.53
N TYR A 57 -12.54 28.31 23.08
CA TYR A 57 -12.10 27.35 24.08
C TYR A 57 -11.78 28.01 25.41
N ALA A 58 -12.22 27.38 26.50
CA ALA A 58 -11.73 27.65 27.86
C ALA A 58 -11.28 26.34 28.51
N PHE A 59 -10.01 26.28 28.89
CA PHE A 59 -9.38 25.04 29.35
C PHE A 59 -9.29 24.99 30.87
N SER A 60 -9.70 23.86 31.44
CA SER A 60 -9.30 23.43 32.78
C SER A 60 -8.14 22.42 32.64
N ARG A 61 -7.75 21.79 33.75
CA ARG A 61 -6.69 20.78 33.73
C ARG A 61 -7.06 19.57 32.87
N ASP A 62 -8.27 19.04 33.02
CA ASP A 62 -8.69 17.77 32.41
C ASP A 62 -9.85 17.90 31.44
N THR A 63 -10.48 19.08 31.40
CA THR A 63 -11.63 19.37 30.55
C THR A 63 -11.47 20.69 29.83
N LEU A 64 -12.17 20.85 28.73
CA LEU A 64 -12.36 22.12 28.05
C LEU A 64 -13.85 22.42 27.95
N ILE A 65 -14.16 23.70 27.82
CA ILE A 65 -15.44 24.19 27.34
C ILE A 65 -15.21 24.66 25.91
N LEU A 66 -15.99 24.13 24.97
CA LEU A 66 -16.02 24.54 23.57
C LEU A 66 -17.34 25.27 23.29
N GLN A 67 -17.25 26.40 22.59
CA GLN A 67 -18.39 27.06 21.97
C GLN A 67 -18.08 27.26 20.47
N GLU A 68 -18.97 26.75 19.61
CA GLU A 68 -18.85 26.80 18.14
C GLU A 68 -19.79 27.88 17.60
N ASP A 69 -19.25 28.84 16.84
CA ASP A 69 -20.00 29.98 16.27
C ASP A 69 -20.86 30.76 17.27
N GLY A 70 -20.39 30.89 18.51
CA GLY A 70 -21.16 31.54 19.58
C GLY A 70 -22.40 30.75 20.03
N GLY A 71 -22.53 29.48 19.64
CA GLY A 71 -23.62 28.59 20.01
C GLY A 71 -23.61 28.15 21.48
N GLU A 72 -24.24 27.01 21.78
CA GLU A 72 -24.26 26.46 23.14
C GLU A 72 -22.87 25.94 23.54
N ALA A 73 -22.42 26.30 24.73
CA ALA A 73 -21.15 25.84 25.26
C ALA A 73 -21.25 24.38 25.76
N VAL A 74 -20.33 23.53 25.30
CA VAL A 74 -20.26 22.12 25.66
C VAL A 74 -18.97 21.80 26.41
N SER A 75 -19.05 20.93 27.42
CA SER A 75 -17.87 20.49 28.18
C SER A 75 -17.40 19.12 27.70
N ALA A 76 -16.11 18.97 27.45
CA ALA A 76 -15.50 17.72 27.01
C ALA A 76 -14.18 17.45 27.75
N PRO A 77 -13.82 16.18 28.04
CA PRO A 77 -12.45 15.86 28.37
C PRO A 77 -11.57 16.09 27.14
N TYR A 78 -10.33 16.52 27.36
CA TYR A 78 -9.36 16.71 26.28
C TYR A 78 -8.00 16.16 26.70
N THR A 79 -7.14 15.94 25.72
CA THR A 79 -5.73 15.64 25.97
C THR A 79 -4.86 16.46 25.04
N ALA A 80 -3.72 16.93 25.55
CA ALA A 80 -2.77 17.73 24.80
C ALA A 80 -1.34 17.19 24.88
N LYS A 81 -0.58 17.41 23.81
CA LYS A 81 0.85 17.13 23.66
C LYS A 81 1.54 18.36 23.09
N GLN A 82 2.82 18.53 23.42
CA GLN A 82 3.61 19.68 22.97
C GLN A 82 4.94 19.22 22.38
N LEU A 83 5.27 19.75 21.20
CA LEU A 83 6.54 19.54 20.51
C LEU A 83 7.17 20.91 20.20
N GLY A 84 8.08 21.35 21.06
CA GLY A 84 8.61 22.72 21.02
C GLY A 84 7.48 23.75 21.16
N GLU A 85 7.32 24.60 20.15
CA GLU A 85 6.26 25.63 20.12
C GLU A 85 4.94 25.14 19.53
N ILE A 86 4.86 23.87 19.12
CA ILE A 86 3.64 23.30 18.55
C ILE A 86 2.86 22.55 19.63
N ILE A 87 1.58 22.86 19.77
CA ILE A 87 0.64 22.13 20.63
C ILE A 87 -0.31 21.34 19.73
N LEU A 88 -0.50 20.07 20.03
CA LEU A 88 -1.58 19.24 19.50
C LEU A 88 -2.54 18.93 20.65
N PHE A 89 -3.82 19.26 20.51
CA PHE A 89 -4.84 18.80 21.44
C PHE A 89 -6.04 18.20 20.71
N THR A 90 -6.73 17.28 21.39
CA THR A 90 -7.84 16.51 20.83
C THR A 90 -8.97 16.35 21.84
N HIS A 91 -10.21 16.38 21.34
CA HIS A 91 -11.42 16.07 22.10
C HIS A 91 -12.56 15.60 21.18
N MET A 92 -13.52 14.88 21.76
CA MET A 92 -14.78 14.50 21.12
C MET A 92 -15.91 15.42 21.59
N ILE A 93 -16.92 15.66 20.76
CA ILE A 93 -18.03 16.57 21.08
C ILE A 93 -19.21 15.78 21.70
N PRO A 94 -19.70 16.16 22.90
CA PRO A 94 -20.80 15.48 23.58
C PRO A 94 -22.04 15.27 22.70
N GLY A 95 -22.65 14.08 22.79
CA GLY A 95 -23.89 13.76 22.07
C GLY A 95 -23.71 13.54 20.56
N THR A 96 -22.49 13.58 20.06
CA THR A 96 -22.19 13.42 18.63
C THR A 96 -21.19 12.29 18.38
N VAL A 97 -20.90 12.04 17.11
CA VAL A 97 -19.81 11.14 16.66
C VAL A 97 -18.64 11.92 16.08
N ARG A 98 -18.57 13.24 16.34
CA ARG A 98 -17.55 14.17 15.84
C ARG A 98 -16.62 14.65 16.94
N GLY A 99 -15.47 15.16 16.55
CA GLY A 99 -14.45 15.75 17.42
C GLY A 99 -13.55 16.70 16.67
N TYR A 100 -12.64 17.35 17.39
CA TYR A 100 -11.61 18.21 16.82
C TYR A 100 -10.23 17.76 17.27
N ASN A 101 -9.29 17.77 16.33
CA ASN A 101 -7.85 17.73 16.60
C ASN A 101 -7.26 19.05 16.14
N VAL A 102 -6.62 19.78 17.04
CA VAL A 102 -6.15 21.14 16.79
C VAL A 102 -4.63 21.19 16.93
N VAL A 103 -3.97 21.66 15.87
CA VAL A 103 -2.53 21.93 15.83
C VAL A 103 -2.33 23.43 15.90
N LEU A 104 -1.71 23.91 16.97
CA LEU A 104 -1.43 25.32 17.24
C LEU A 104 0.07 25.59 17.19
N ASP A 105 0.50 26.51 16.33
CA ASP A 105 1.84 27.09 16.37
C ASP A 105 1.84 28.34 17.25
N LYS A 106 2.36 28.20 18.49
CA LYS A 106 2.41 29.31 19.46
C LYS A 106 3.26 30.49 19.00
N LYS A 107 4.21 30.28 18.09
CA LYS A 107 5.09 31.33 17.63
C LYS A 107 4.38 32.29 16.68
N THR A 108 3.52 31.76 15.82
CA THR A 108 2.84 32.52 14.76
C THR A 108 1.36 32.74 15.02
N ASN A 109 0.80 32.06 16.05
CA ASN A 109 -0.63 31.96 16.34
C ASN A 109 -1.43 31.34 15.19
N LEU A 110 -0.78 30.64 14.26
CA LEU A 110 -1.46 29.91 13.19
C LEU A 110 -1.99 28.58 13.71
N VAL A 111 -3.14 28.17 13.18
CA VAL A 111 -3.75 26.89 13.53
C VAL A 111 -4.10 26.07 12.29
N THR A 112 -4.09 24.76 12.48
CA THR A 112 -4.78 23.82 11.59
C THR A 112 -5.70 22.96 12.44
N VAL A 113 -6.98 22.98 12.11
CA VAL A 113 -8.02 22.23 12.81
C VAL A 113 -8.47 21.08 11.91
N PHE A 114 -8.42 19.86 12.42
CA PHE A 114 -9.03 18.69 11.82
C PHE A 114 -10.35 18.40 12.54
N GLU A 115 -11.46 18.69 11.88
CA GLU A 115 -12.73 18.08 12.24
C GLU A 115 -12.69 16.61 11.86
N VAL A 116 -13.07 15.74 12.79
CA VAL A 116 -13.13 14.29 12.55
C VAL A 116 -14.50 13.75 12.95
N TRP A 117 -15.00 12.75 12.24
CA TRP A 117 -16.27 12.12 12.59
C TRP A 117 -16.37 10.67 12.08
N PHE A 118 -17.08 9.85 12.84
CA PHE A 118 -17.53 8.54 12.34
C PHE A 118 -18.82 8.69 11.52
N CYS A 119 -19.25 7.61 10.86
CA CYS A 119 -20.46 7.55 10.04
C CYS A 119 -20.45 8.46 8.80
N GLY A 120 -19.27 8.92 8.36
CA GLY A 120 -19.14 9.71 7.13
C GLY A 120 -19.30 8.89 5.85
N TYR A 121 -19.02 7.59 5.91
CA TYR A 121 -19.19 6.65 4.81
C TYR A 121 -20.23 5.58 5.17
N GLU A 122 -21.33 5.51 4.41
CA GLU A 122 -22.48 4.68 4.77
C GLU A 122 -22.15 3.18 4.79
N GLN A 123 -21.28 2.73 3.87
CA GLN A 123 -20.91 1.33 3.74
C GLN A 123 -19.97 0.87 4.87
N GLU A 124 -19.18 1.77 5.47
CA GLU A 124 -18.25 1.47 6.56
C GLU A 124 -18.26 2.60 7.60
N LYS A 125 -19.29 2.61 8.47
CA LYS A 125 -19.53 3.70 9.43
C LYS A 125 -18.45 3.88 10.49
N ARG A 126 -17.62 2.86 10.72
CA ARG A 126 -16.45 2.93 11.61
C ARG A 126 -15.31 3.76 11.02
N GLU A 127 -15.31 4.01 9.72
CA GLU A 127 -14.29 4.83 9.05
C GLU A 127 -14.37 6.28 9.55
N VAL A 128 -13.26 6.76 10.09
CA VAL A 128 -13.14 8.14 10.56
C VAL A 128 -12.91 9.04 9.36
N TRP A 129 -13.89 9.90 9.10
CA TRP A 129 -13.79 10.98 8.15
C TRP A 129 -13.12 12.18 8.77
N ARG A 130 -12.58 13.05 7.91
CA ARG A 130 -11.86 14.23 8.36
C ARG A 130 -11.98 15.39 7.39
N HIS A 131 -11.92 16.61 7.93
CA HIS A 131 -11.78 17.83 7.17
C HIS A 131 -10.80 18.76 7.88
N TYR A 132 -9.77 19.23 7.17
CA TYR A 132 -8.83 20.19 7.72
C TYR A 132 -9.22 21.62 7.33
N LEU A 133 -9.01 22.55 8.25
CA LEU A 133 -9.29 23.97 8.11
C LEU A 133 -8.08 24.76 8.60
N PHE A 134 -7.72 25.82 7.88
CA PHE A 134 -6.66 26.74 8.27
C PHE A 134 -7.24 27.96 8.99
N GLY A 135 -6.47 28.52 9.90
CA GLY A 135 -6.89 29.71 10.63
C GLY A 135 -5.82 30.24 11.56
N TYR A 136 -6.25 30.99 12.56
CA TYR A 136 -5.38 31.59 13.56
C TYR A 136 -6.09 31.76 14.91
N VAL A 137 -5.32 31.93 15.97
CA VAL A 137 -5.81 32.41 17.28
C VAL A 137 -5.88 33.93 17.23
N GLN A 138 -7.06 34.48 17.43
CA GLN A 138 -7.26 35.93 17.53
C GLN A 138 -6.57 36.46 18.78
N THR A 139 -5.78 37.51 18.58
CA THR A 139 -5.13 38.28 19.65
C THR A 139 -5.54 39.76 19.53
N GLU A 140 -4.99 40.63 20.37
CA GLU A 140 -5.24 42.08 20.28
C GLU A 140 -4.67 42.71 18.98
N GLY A 141 -3.78 42.00 18.29
CA GLY A 141 -3.17 42.44 17.03
C GLY A 141 -4.00 42.12 15.77
N PRO A 142 -3.56 42.61 14.60
CA PRO A 142 -4.16 42.23 13.33
C PRO A 142 -4.02 40.73 13.08
N ALA A 143 -4.98 40.15 12.35
CA ALA A 143 -4.92 38.77 11.92
C ALA A 143 -3.63 38.49 11.13
N PRO A 144 -2.93 37.35 11.39
CA PRO A 144 -1.80 36.93 10.57
C PRO A 144 -2.21 36.83 9.09
N LEU A 145 -1.33 37.27 8.17
CA LEU A 145 -1.59 37.17 6.73
C LEU A 145 -1.30 35.76 6.17
N GLY A 146 -0.35 35.03 6.78
CA GLY A 146 0.01 33.68 6.37
C GLY A 146 -0.92 32.62 6.94
N ARG A 147 -0.86 31.41 6.39
CA ARG A 147 -1.47 30.19 6.93
C ARG A 147 -0.49 29.04 6.81
N HIS A 148 -0.72 27.97 7.56
CA HIS A 148 -0.21 26.65 7.16
C HIS A 148 -0.78 26.29 5.78
N GLY A 149 -0.15 25.38 5.06
CA GLY A 149 -0.62 25.03 3.71
C GLY A 149 -0.08 23.71 3.21
N LEU A 150 -0.65 23.23 2.11
CA LEU A 150 -0.22 21.98 1.47
C LEU A 150 1.25 22.02 1.05
N THR A 151 1.89 20.85 1.03
CA THR A 151 3.28 20.72 0.59
C THR A 151 3.61 19.33 0.07
N ASN A 152 4.55 19.23 -0.87
CA ASN A 152 5.20 17.99 -1.29
C ASN A 152 6.55 17.74 -0.59
N ARG A 153 6.96 18.54 0.40
CA ARG A 153 8.31 18.41 1.01
C ARG A 153 8.57 17.08 1.74
N LEU A 154 7.49 16.40 2.14
CA LEU A 154 7.55 15.04 2.69
C LEU A 154 7.59 13.97 1.60
N GLU A 155 7.19 14.28 0.37
CA GLU A 155 7.22 13.32 -0.74
C GLU A 155 8.63 12.75 -0.93
N GLY A 156 8.67 11.45 -1.19
CA GLY A 156 9.87 10.63 -1.27
C GLY A 156 10.46 10.23 0.08
N LEU A 157 10.15 10.87 1.20
CA LEU A 157 10.79 10.58 2.49
C LEU A 157 10.42 9.18 3.02
N GLY A 158 11.37 8.53 3.68
CA GLY A 158 11.14 7.35 4.51
C GLY A 158 11.54 7.64 5.96
N THR A 159 10.73 7.19 6.92
CA THR A 159 10.99 7.39 8.35
C THR A 159 10.69 6.12 9.16
N TYR A 160 11.43 5.95 10.26
CA TYR A 160 11.12 5.00 11.32
C TYR A 160 10.75 5.77 12.57
N TRP A 161 9.76 5.28 13.31
CA TRP A 161 9.31 5.87 14.56
C TRP A 161 9.14 4.80 15.63
N LYS A 162 9.55 5.13 16.85
CA LYS A 162 9.16 4.42 18.07
C LYS A 162 8.39 5.36 18.98
N ASN A 163 7.14 5.01 19.23
CA ASN A 163 6.25 5.76 20.09
C ASN A 163 6.42 5.38 21.56
N ASP A 164 6.04 6.28 22.45
CA ASP A 164 6.08 6.08 23.90
C ASP A 164 5.05 5.06 24.41
N ASN A 165 4.03 4.74 23.60
CA ASN A 165 3.09 3.64 23.82
C ASN A 165 3.63 2.26 23.35
N GLY A 166 4.83 2.21 22.79
CA GLY A 166 5.48 0.98 22.31
C GLY A 166 5.32 0.71 20.80
N THR A 167 4.43 1.43 20.11
CA THR A 167 4.21 1.25 18.66
C THR A 167 5.46 1.62 17.86
N GLU A 168 5.82 0.78 16.90
CA GLU A 168 6.95 0.97 16.01
C GLU A 168 6.48 1.00 14.55
N MET A 169 6.75 2.09 13.85
CA MET A 169 6.25 2.32 12.49
C MET A 169 7.38 2.59 11.50
N LEU A 170 7.24 2.09 10.28
CA LEU A 170 7.90 2.64 9.09
C LEU A 170 6.88 3.41 8.27
N TYR A 171 7.22 4.62 7.84
CA TYR A 171 6.41 5.42 6.91
C TYR A 171 7.20 5.70 5.64
N PHE A 172 6.47 5.68 4.51
CA PHE A 172 6.99 6.06 3.20
C PHE A 172 5.97 6.95 2.49
N PHE A 173 6.44 8.03 1.90
CA PHE A 173 5.61 9.06 1.30
C PHE A 173 5.80 9.16 -0.23
N PRO A 174 5.49 8.13 -1.03
CA PRO A 174 5.71 8.18 -2.48
C PRO A 174 4.60 8.93 -3.25
N SER A 175 3.77 9.70 -2.56
CA SER A 175 2.60 10.41 -3.09
C SER A 175 2.32 11.67 -2.28
N VAL A 176 1.65 12.64 -2.91
CA VAL A 176 1.19 13.88 -2.28
C VAL A 176 -0.23 13.80 -1.73
N ILE A 177 -0.91 12.67 -1.92
CA ILE A 177 -2.29 12.45 -1.43
C ILE A 177 -2.48 11.11 -0.73
N TRP A 178 -1.46 10.26 -0.72
CA TRP A 178 -1.45 8.94 -0.11
C TRP A 178 -0.08 8.69 0.53
N SER A 179 -0.04 7.73 1.45
CA SER A 179 1.20 7.23 2.02
C SER A 179 1.12 5.71 2.18
N SER A 180 2.27 5.09 2.42
CA SER A 180 2.34 3.70 2.86
C SER A 180 3.06 3.60 4.19
N TYR A 181 2.72 2.57 4.95
CA TYR A 181 3.31 2.34 6.26
C TYR A 181 3.39 0.85 6.60
N VAL A 182 4.24 0.53 7.56
CA VAL A 182 4.39 -0.81 8.13
C VAL A 182 4.41 -0.68 9.65
N GLU A 183 3.48 -1.35 10.32
CA GLU A 183 3.51 -1.52 11.78
C GLU A 183 4.40 -2.72 12.13
N LEU A 184 5.48 -2.47 12.87
CA LEU A 184 6.56 -3.44 13.14
C LEU A 184 6.34 -4.24 14.43
N ASP A 185 5.60 -3.69 15.39
CA ASP A 185 5.34 -4.30 16.69
C ASP A 185 4.07 -5.15 16.74
N HIS A 186 3.19 -5.01 15.74
CA HIS A 186 1.99 -5.82 15.64
C HIS A 186 2.34 -7.29 15.30
N PRO A 187 1.80 -8.31 16.00
CA PRO A 187 2.11 -9.73 15.74
C PRO A 187 1.75 -10.21 14.33
N ARG A 188 0.80 -9.54 13.68
CA ARG A 188 0.40 -9.72 12.28
C ARG A 188 0.91 -8.61 11.34
N GLY A 189 1.73 -7.71 11.87
CA GLY A 189 2.34 -6.59 11.17
C GLY A 189 3.49 -7.04 10.27
N GLY A 190 4.42 -6.13 10.01
CA GLY A 190 5.50 -6.35 9.04
C GLY A 190 5.00 -6.43 7.59
N ILE A 191 3.79 -5.92 7.35
CA ILE A 191 3.12 -5.84 6.05
C ILE A 191 2.84 -4.36 5.76
N THR A 192 2.98 -4.00 4.49
CA THR A 192 2.74 -2.67 3.94
C THR A 192 1.24 -2.45 3.83
N ILE A 193 0.78 -1.32 4.36
CA ILE A 193 -0.59 -0.81 4.18
C ILE A 193 -0.48 0.56 3.54
N THR A 194 -1.50 0.97 2.78
CA THR A 194 -1.60 2.30 2.17
C THR A 194 -2.88 3.00 2.59
N GLY A 195 -2.85 4.33 2.71
CA GLY A 195 -4.06 5.10 3.02
C GLY A 195 -4.03 6.53 2.49
N PRO A 196 -5.21 7.11 2.18
CA PRO A 196 -5.33 8.51 1.77
C PRO A 196 -4.84 9.43 2.88
N SER A 197 -3.96 10.35 2.51
CA SER A 197 -3.14 11.14 3.43
C SER A 197 -3.21 12.64 3.13
N ASP A 198 -2.91 13.46 4.13
CA ASP A 198 -2.71 14.90 3.97
C ASP A 198 -1.32 15.30 4.44
N PHE A 199 -0.71 16.24 3.72
CA PHE A 199 0.62 16.78 4.03
C PHE A 199 0.56 18.30 4.09
N ILE A 200 0.76 18.85 5.27
CA ILE A 200 0.65 20.30 5.52
C ILE A 200 1.95 20.80 6.12
N LYS A 201 2.49 21.87 5.57
CA LYS A 201 3.64 22.60 6.11
C LYS A 201 3.18 23.56 7.20
N ILE A 202 3.76 23.44 8.39
CA ILE A 202 3.70 24.47 9.44
C ILE A 202 4.81 25.49 9.18
N ASN A 203 6.05 25.00 9.09
CA ASN A 203 7.24 25.80 8.79
C ASN A 203 8.31 24.90 8.12
N ASP A 204 9.56 25.35 8.04
CA ASP A 204 10.62 24.60 7.34
C ASP A 204 11.09 23.32 8.04
N LYS A 205 10.72 23.13 9.31
CA LYS A 205 11.07 21.93 10.09
C LYS A 205 9.86 21.10 10.54
N CYS A 206 8.70 21.74 10.71
CA CYS A 206 7.50 21.10 11.24
C CYS A 206 6.45 20.88 10.14
N TYR A 207 5.89 19.69 10.12
CA TYR A 207 4.88 19.24 9.17
C TYR A 207 3.75 18.52 9.89
N ILE A 208 2.53 18.62 9.36
CA ILE A 208 1.40 17.80 9.76
C ILE A 208 1.23 16.71 8.71
N TYR A 209 1.14 15.48 9.18
CA TYR A 209 0.80 14.31 8.41
C TYR A 209 -0.48 13.71 8.98
N SER A 210 -1.45 13.40 8.12
CA SER A 210 -2.61 12.63 8.54
C SER A 210 -2.92 11.51 7.57
N ARG A 211 -3.51 10.41 8.05
CA ARG A 211 -3.96 9.28 7.23
C ARG A 211 -5.23 8.64 7.79
N VAL A 212 -5.96 7.94 6.94
CA VAL A 212 -7.03 7.02 7.35
C VAL A 212 -6.78 5.64 6.75
N ASP A 213 -6.97 4.61 7.56
CA ASP A 213 -6.80 3.20 7.20
C ASP A 213 -8.02 2.67 6.43
N VAL A 214 -8.32 3.32 5.29
CA VAL A 214 -9.48 3.02 4.44
C VAL A 214 -9.36 1.61 3.85
N GLU A 215 -10.48 0.89 3.72
CA GLU A 215 -10.59 -0.55 3.40
C GLU A 215 -10.14 -1.50 4.53
N TYR A 216 -9.55 -0.97 5.60
CA TYR A 216 -9.08 -1.73 6.76
C TYR A 216 -9.83 -1.33 8.04
N SER A 217 -9.12 -0.87 9.07
CA SER A 217 -9.71 -0.53 10.37
C SER A 217 -10.62 0.71 10.32
N GLY A 218 -10.42 1.57 9.32
CA GLY A 218 -11.04 2.89 9.25
C GLY A 218 -10.45 3.90 10.26
N ALA A 219 -9.38 3.54 10.96
CA ALA A 219 -8.77 4.41 11.96
C ALA A 219 -8.06 5.62 11.32
N PHE A 220 -8.20 6.77 11.98
CA PHE A 220 -7.52 8.00 11.67
C PHE A 220 -6.23 8.14 12.49
N THR A 221 -5.20 8.66 11.85
CA THR A 221 -3.94 9.08 12.49
C THR A 221 -3.61 10.49 12.07
N LEU A 222 -3.18 11.32 13.01
CA LEU A 222 -2.67 12.67 12.79
C LEU A 222 -1.41 12.87 13.61
N GLU A 223 -0.33 13.27 12.97
CA GLU A 223 0.97 13.48 13.57
C GLU A 223 1.52 14.85 13.18
N VAL A 224 2.17 15.50 14.13
CA VAL A 224 3.02 16.66 13.87
C VAL A 224 4.47 16.22 13.99
N ILE A 225 5.18 16.28 12.87
CA ILE A 225 6.55 15.79 12.70
C ILE A 225 7.50 16.98 12.69
N ASP A 226 8.49 17.00 13.60
CA ASP A 226 9.64 17.89 13.54
C ASP A 226 10.82 17.11 12.93
N LEU A 227 11.15 17.41 11.66
CA LEU A 227 12.26 16.77 10.96
C LEU A 227 13.64 17.26 11.42
N PHE A 228 13.71 18.34 12.20
CA PHE A 228 14.96 18.85 12.74
C PHE A 228 15.43 18.03 13.95
N THR A 229 14.51 17.67 14.84
CA THR A 229 14.80 16.79 16.00
C THR A 229 14.47 15.32 15.74
N VAL A 230 13.76 15.04 14.65
CA VAL A 230 13.22 13.71 14.28
C VAL A 230 12.40 13.14 15.43
N GLU A 231 11.43 13.94 15.85
CA GLU A 231 10.46 13.66 16.89
C GLU A 231 9.06 14.01 16.38
N HIS A 232 8.03 13.37 16.93
CA HIS A 232 6.65 13.72 16.64
C HIS A 232 5.75 13.67 17.87
N ILE A 233 4.62 14.32 17.75
CA ILE A 233 3.44 14.12 18.60
C ILE A 233 2.28 13.71 17.72
N GLY A 234 1.43 12.80 18.21
CA GLY A 234 0.32 12.31 17.39
C GLY A 234 -0.92 11.94 18.17
N VAL A 235 -1.99 11.74 17.42
CA VAL A 235 -3.27 11.19 17.86
C VAL A 235 -3.67 10.06 16.92
N ARG A 236 -4.23 9.00 17.49
CA ARG A 236 -4.94 7.93 16.77
C ARG A 236 -6.36 7.86 17.29
N LEU A 237 -7.32 7.77 16.37
CA LEU A 237 -8.75 7.68 16.64
C LEU A 237 -9.38 6.63 15.73
N GLY A 238 -10.03 5.63 16.28
CA GLY A 238 -10.73 4.60 15.53
C GLY A 238 -11.22 3.47 16.42
N PHE A 239 -11.43 2.31 15.82
CA PHE A 239 -11.72 1.08 16.55
C PHE A 239 -10.71 0.01 16.14
N ASP A 240 -10.25 -0.78 17.11
CA ASP A 240 -9.36 -1.91 16.85
C ASP A 240 -10.13 -3.11 16.24
N ILE A 241 -9.44 -4.23 16.03
CA ILE A 241 -10.08 -5.43 15.47
C ILE A 241 -11.12 -6.07 16.41
N ASN A 242 -11.07 -5.77 17.71
CA ASN A 242 -12.03 -6.24 18.71
C ASN A 242 -13.18 -5.23 18.92
N ASP A 243 -13.24 -4.20 18.08
CA ASP A 243 -14.16 -3.08 18.14
C ASP A 243 -13.98 -2.19 19.38
N ASP A 244 -12.87 -2.30 20.10
CA ASP A 244 -12.54 -1.41 21.21
C ASP A 244 -12.10 -0.05 20.68
N LEU A 245 -12.51 1.02 21.37
CA LEU A 245 -12.18 2.39 20.97
C LEU A 245 -10.67 2.61 21.13
N ASP A 246 -9.99 2.80 19.99
CA ASP A 246 -8.60 3.20 19.91
C ASP A 246 -8.55 4.73 19.82
N TYR A 247 -8.52 5.38 20.99
CA TYR A 247 -8.37 6.83 21.10
C TYR A 247 -7.20 7.16 22.02
N GLN A 248 -6.10 7.61 21.41
CA GLN A 248 -4.83 7.80 22.11
C GLN A 248 -4.01 8.95 21.54
N VAL A 249 -3.18 9.55 22.39
CA VAL A 249 -2.13 10.50 22.01
C VAL A 249 -0.76 9.99 22.47
N TYR A 250 0.28 10.31 21.71
CA TYR A 250 1.62 9.76 21.93
C TYR A 250 2.72 10.74 21.55
N TYR A 251 3.90 10.50 22.11
CA TYR A 251 5.17 11.03 21.62
C TYR A 251 5.86 9.95 20.80
N GLY A 252 6.61 10.34 19.77
CA GLY A 252 7.46 9.43 19.04
C GLY A 252 8.82 10.04 18.74
N LYS A 253 9.81 9.17 18.62
CA LYS A 253 11.17 9.52 18.23
C LYS A 253 11.66 8.53 17.20
N GLY A 254 12.43 9.02 16.24
CA GLY A 254 12.70 8.25 15.04
C GLY A 254 14.02 8.55 14.37
N GLU A 255 14.09 8.10 13.12
CA GLU A 255 15.14 8.44 12.18
C GLU A 255 14.56 8.57 10.76
N VAL A 256 15.24 9.35 9.92
CA VAL A 256 15.02 9.33 8.47
C VAL A 256 15.77 8.13 7.91
N THR A 257 15.03 7.19 7.31
CA THR A 257 15.58 5.93 6.78
C THR A 257 16.12 6.08 5.37
N GLY A 258 15.68 7.11 4.64
CA GLY A 258 16.12 7.40 3.28
C GLY A 258 15.15 8.32 2.55
N ARG A 259 15.36 8.47 1.25
CA ARG A 259 14.51 9.27 0.38
C ARG A 259 14.48 8.67 -1.02
N ALA A 260 13.27 8.54 -1.57
CA ALA A 260 13.04 8.30 -2.97
C ALA A 260 13.05 9.62 -3.75
N THR A 261 13.58 9.60 -4.98
CA THR A 261 13.61 10.78 -5.86
C THR A 261 12.21 11.18 -6.31
N ASN A 262 11.87 12.43 -6.07
CA ASN A 262 10.70 13.15 -6.59
C ASN A 262 10.75 13.25 -8.12
N LEU A 263 9.61 13.14 -8.80
CA LEU A 263 9.51 13.05 -10.27
C LEU A 263 8.77 14.24 -10.91
N GLU A 264 8.10 15.04 -10.09
CA GLU A 264 7.42 16.27 -10.47
C GLU A 264 8.41 17.38 -10.90
N PRO A 265 7.94 18.43 -11.60
CA PRO A 265 8.78 19.57 -11.93
C PRO A 265 9.45 20.18 -10.69
N LEU A 266 10.70 20.62 -10.81
CA LEU A 266 11.45 21.22 -9.69
C LEU A 266 10.80 22.50 -9.10
N THR A 267 9.85 23.08 -9.83
CA THR A 267 9.07 24.26 -9.42
C THR A 267 7.74 23.89 -8.78
N ASP A 268 7.42 22.60 -8.67
CA ASP A 268 6.24 22.12 -7.97
C ASP A 268 6.55 22.07 -6.46
N TYR A 269 5.78 22.83 -5.69
CA TYR A 269 5.91 22.94 -4.24
C TYR A 269 4.79 22.18 -3.50
N GLY A 270 3.93 21.46 -4.23
CA GLY A 270 2.80 20.71 -3.68
C GLY A 270 1.78 21.58 -2.94
N THR A 271 1.66 22.85 -3.30
CA THR A 271 0.73 23.79 -2.65
C THR A 271 -0.71 23.67 -3.15
N VAL A 272 -0.94 22.83 -4.16
CA VAL A 272 -2.25 22.53 -4.77
C VAL A 272 -2.32 21.03 -4.98
N LEU A 273 -3.51 20.45 -4.79
CA LEU A 273 -3.73 19.04 -5.09
C LEU A 273 -3.62 18.79 -6.61
N PRO A 274 -3.10 17.63 -7.05
CA PRO A 274 -3.15 17.24 -8.46
C PRO A 274 -4.59 17.26 -8.99
N GLU A 275 -4.79 17.55 -10.27
CA GLU A 275 -6.13 17.71 -10.86
C GLU A 275 -7.05 16.50 -10.60
N ARG A 276 -6.55 15.28 -10.81
CA ARG A 276 -7.30 14.03 -10.55
C ARG A 276 -7.58 13.75 -9.07
N ALA A 277 -6.96 14.50 -8.17
CA ALA A 277 -7.14 14.41 -6.73
C ALA A 277 -8.07 15.50 -6.16
N MET A 278 -8.42 16.50 -6.98
CA MET A 278 -9.34 17.55 -6.58
C MET A 278 -10.74 16.98 -6.31
N PRO A 279 -11.39 17.34 -5.20
CA PRO A 279 -12.77 16.95 -4.95
C PRO A 279 -13.71 17.41 -6.08
N PRO A 280 -14.65 16.57 -6.54
CA PRO A 280 -15.77 17.01 -7.37
C PRO A 280 -16.55 18.16 -6.69
N LYS A 281 -17.25 18.98 -7.49
CA LYS A 281 -17.99 20.14 -6.98
C LYS A 281 -19.08 19.78 -5.95
N ASP A 282 -19.66 18.60 -6.09
CA ASP A 282 -20.72 18.02 -5.27
C ASP A 282 -20.20 17.02 -4.22
N ALA A 283 -18.87 16.95 -4.04
CA ALA A 283 -18.28 16.03 -3.09
C ALA A 283 -18.70 16.39 -1.64
N PRO A 284 -18.98 15.38 -0.80
CA PRO A 284 -19.29 15.63 0.60
C PRO A 284 -18.09 16.26 1.34
N LYS A 285 -18.38 16.95 2.43
CA LYS A 285 -17.35 17.50 3.33
C LYS A 285 -16.34 16.41 3.71
N GLY A 286 -15.06 16.75 3.65
CA GLY A 286 -13.97 15.82 3.98
C GLY A 286 -13.62 14.80 2.90
N TYR A 287 -14.22 14.89 1.71
CA TYR A 287 -13.89 14.00 0.60
C TYR A 287 -12.38 13.94 0.32
N ARG A 288 -11.89 12.73 0.06
CA ARG A 288 -10.57 12.46 -0.51
C ARG A 288 -10.71 11.53 -1.70
N PRO A 289 -9.80 11.62 -2.68
CA PRO A 289 -9.69 10.61 -3.73
C PRO A 289 -9.27 9.28 -3.08
N VAL A 290 -10.23 8.36 -2.95
CA VAL A 290 -10.02 7.03 -2.37
C VAL A 290 -10.10 5.96 -3.45
N TYR A 291 -9.04 5.16 -3.59
CA TYR A 291 -9.09 3.90 -4.34
C TYR A 291 -9.73 2.83 -3.45
N ARG A 292 -10.92 2.33 -3.84
CA ARG A 292 -11.70 1.36 -3.06
C ARG A 292 -12.00 0.06 -3.83
N PRO A 293 -11.00 -0.79 -4.07
CA PRO A 293 -11.16 -1.95 -4.93
C PRO A 293 -12.29 -2.90 -4.54
N ARG A 294 -12.55 -3.09 -3.23
CA ARG A 294 -13.63 -3.95 -2.72
C ARG A 294 -15.02 -3.59 -3.26
N PHE A 295 -15.24 -2.32 -3.60
CA PHE A 295 -16.49 -1.84 -4.19
C PHE A 295 -16.40 -1.65 -5.71
N LEU A 296 -15.20 -1.69 -6.29
CA LEU A 296 -14.99 -1.53 -7.74
C LEU A 296 -15.03 -2.85 -8.50
N TYR A 297 -14.55 -3.94 -7.90
CA TYR A 297 -14.43 -5.23 -8.57
C TYR A 297 -15.49 -6.24 -8.08
N PRO A 298 -16.20 -6.93 -8.99
CA PRO A 298 -17.19 -7.92 -8.59
C PRO A 298 -16.52 -9.14 -7.96
N ARG A 299 -17.07 -9.62 -6.85
CA ARG A 299 -16.66 -10.87 -6.22
C ARG A 299 -17.39 -12.02 -6.89
N LEU A 300 -16.66 -12.86 -7.61
CA LEU A 300 -17.24 -14.02 -8.29
C LEU A 300 -17.32 -15.22 -7.34
N THR A 301 -18.42 -15.97 -7.41
CA THR A 301 -18.55 -17.25 -6.69
C THR A 301 -17.74 -18.34 -7.37
N LYS A 302 -17.57 -19.49 -6.70
CA LYS A 302 -16.87 -20.64 -7.28
C LYS A 302 -17.54 -21.12 -8.56
N GLU A 303 -18.86 -21.15 -8.59
CA GLU A 303 -19.66 -21.56 -9.74
C GLU A 303 -19.44 -20.63 -10.93
N GLN A 304 -19.39 -19.32 -10.69
CA GLN A 304 -19.11 -18.33 -11.74
C GLN A 304 -17.69 -18.48 -12.28
N VAL A 305 -16.69 -18.69 -11.41
CA VAL A 305 -15.30 -18.95 -11.83
C VAL A 305 -15.23 -20.24 -12.65
N ASP A 306 -15.90 -21.29 -12.23
CA ASP A 306 -15.95 -22.57 -12.96
C ASP A 306 -16.64 -22.46 -14.31
N GLU A 307 -17.67 -21.62 -14.41
CA GLU A 307 -18.33 -21.30 -15.68
C GLU A 307 -17.37 -20.58 -16.63
N LEU A 308 -16.60 -19.60 -16.15
CA LEU A 308 -15.57 -18.93 -16.96
C LEU A 308 -14.51 -19.91 -17.47
N ILE A 309 -14.06 -20.83 -16.63
CA ILE A 309 -13.08 -21.88 -16.99
C ILE A 309 -13.70 -22.84 -18.02
N LYS A 310 -14.90 -23.36 -17.75
CA LYS A 310 -15.57 -24.36 -18.60
C LYS A 310 -15.91 -23.85 -20.00
N HIS A 311 -16.30 -22.60 -20.11
CA HIS A 311 -16.62 -21.97 -21.40
C HIS A 311 -15.38 -21.45 -22.13
N ASN A 312 -14.17 -21.78 -21.67
CA ASN A 312 -12.90 -21.39 -22.26
C ASN A 312 -12.84 -19.89 -22.61
N LYS A 313 -13.34 -19.03 -21.70
CA LYS A 313 -13.16 -17.57 -21.82
C LYS A 313 -11.71 -17.16 -21.47
N LEU A 314 -10.75 -17.87 -22.04
CA LEU A 314 -9.32 -17.66 -21.87
C LEU A 314 -8.84 -16.66 -22.94
N LYS A 315 -8.34 -15.52 -22.49
CA LYS A 315 -7.68 -14.49 -23.31
C LYS A 315 -6.18 -14.59 -23.06
N ILE A 316 -5.53 -15.53 -23.76
CA ILE A 316 -4.11 -15.85 -23.56
C ILE A 316 -3.28 -15.05 -24.56
N PHE A 317 -2.51 -14.10 -24.06
CA PHE A 317 -1.72 -13.12 -24.81
C PHE A 317 -2.55 -12.28 -25.79
N GLU A 318 -3.84 -12.16 -25.53
CA GLU A 318 -4.81 -11.41 -26.32
C GLU A 318 -5.37 -10.22 -25.54
N GLY A 319 -5.73 -9.16 -26.26
CA GLY A 319 -6.41 -7.99 -25.69
C GLY A 319 -5.51 -7.07 -24.86
N ARG A 320 -6.14 -6.21 -24.06
CA ARG A 320 -5.45 -5.29 -23.13
C ARG A 320 -5.89 -5.61 -21.69
N ALA A 321 -4.93 -5.92 -20.83
CA ALA A 321 -5.15 -5.94 -19.38
C ALA A 321 -5.06 -4.53 -18.78
N ILE A 322 -5.42 -4.38 -17.50
CA ILE A 322 -5.22 -3.11 -16.76
C ILE A 322 -3.74 -2.72 -16.67
N MET A 323 -2.85 -3.71 -16.68
CA MET A 323 -1.40 -3.55 -16.76
C MET A 323 -0.86 -3.71 -18.19
N ALA A 324 -1.68 -3.49 -19.23
CA ALA A 324 -1.24 -3.61 -20.62
C ALA A 324 0.01 -2.75 -20.86
N SER A 325 1.13 -3.42 -21.09
CA SER A 325 2.41 -2.77 -21.34
C SER A 325 2.69 -2.67 -22.84
N ARG A 326 3.42 -1.62 -23.21
CA ARG A 326 4.06 -1.47 -24.53
C ARG A 326 5.58 -1.53 -24.46
N ASN A 327 6.15 -1.53 -23.26
CA ASN A 327 7.60 -1.61 -23.01
C ASN A 327 8.01 -3.03 -22.59
N THR A 328 7.33 -4.04 -23.13
CA THR A 328 7.70 -5.46 -22.97
C THR A 328 9.00 -5.75 -23.69
N MET A 329 9.75 -6.76 -23.23
CA MET A 329 10.87 -7.30 -23.99
C MET A 329 10.39 -8.01 -25.26
N GLU A 330 11.30 -8.24 -26.21
CA GLU A 330 11.03 -9.07 -27.38
C GLU A 330 10.79 -10.52 -26.96
N ILE A 331 9.81 -11.17 -27.59
CA ILE A 331 9.53 -12.60 -27.36
C ILE A 331 10.70 -13.40 -27.93
N THR A 332 11.24 -14.32 -27.13
CA THR A 332 12.36 -15.18 -27.54
C THR A 332 11.90 -16.47 -28.21
N ASP A 333 12.70 -16.97 -29.15
CA ASP A 333 12.62 -18.33 -29.70
C ASP A 333 13.71 -19.26 -29.13
N TYR A 334 14.46 -18.83 -28.11
CA TYR A 334 15.61 -19.53 -27.51
C TYR A 334 15.33 -21.02 -27.25
N MET A 335 14.12 -21.35 -26.77
CA MET A 335 13.77 -22.72 -26.40
C MET A 335 13.18 -23.56 -27.54
N ALA A 336 12.97 -23.00 -28.74
CA ALA A 336 12.28 -23.69 -29.82
C ALA A 336 12.96 -25.01 -30.21
N GLY A 337 12.21 -26.10 -30.23
CA GLY A 337 12.71 -27.45 -30.50
C GLY A 337 13.40 -28.14 -29.33
N MET A 338 13.48 -27.51 -28.14
CA MET A 338 14.07 -28.14 -26.96
C MET A 338 13.09 -29.09 -26.27
N SER A 339 13.64 -30.12 -25.61
CA SER A 339 12.91 -30.94 -24.65
C SER A 339 13.69 -31.02 -23.35
N PHE A 340 13.01 -30.78 -22.24
CA PHE A 340 13.64 -30.73 -20.92
C PHE A 340 12.65 -31.11 -19.82
N VAL A 341 13.19 -31.43 -18.65
CA VAL A 341 12.44 -31.77 -17.45
C VAL A 341 12.75 -30.74 -16.37
N LEU A 342 11.72 -30.18 -15.77
CA LEU A 342 11.83 -29.31 -14.60
C LEU A 342 11.49 -30.13 -13.36
N ARG A 343 12.49 -30.41 -12.52
CA ARG A 343 12.33 -31.18 -11.28
C ARG A 343 12.43 -30.26 -10.08
N PHE A 344 11.35 -30.15 -9.33
CA PHE A 344 11.26 -29.32 -8.14
C PHE A 344 11.47 -30.15 -6.87
N ASP A 345 12.19 -29.62 -5.89
CA ASP A 345 12.58 -30.38 -4.69
C ASP A 345 11.35 -30.79 -3.87
N ASP A 346 10.42 -29.86 -3.65
CA ASP A 346 9.16 -30.06 -2.91
C ASP A 346 7.93 -29.83 -3.80
N GLY A 347 8.02 -30.23 -5.08
CA GLY A 347 7.03 -29.91 -6.10
C GLY A 347 6.76 -31.01 -7.12
N PRO A 348 5.83 -30.75 -8.06
CA PRO A 348 5.62 -31.62 -9.21
C PRO A 348 6.89 -31.68 -10.06
N VAL A 349 6.96 -32.66 -10.95
CA VAL A 349 7.92 -32.67 -12.06
C VAL A 349 7.15 -32.39 -13.33
N PHE A 350 7.69 -31.56 -14.21
CA PHE A 350 7.09 -31.26 -15.49
C PHE A 350 8.05 -31.63 -16.61
N GLU A 351 7.56 -32.39 -17.59
CA GLU A 351 8.25 -32.62 -18.85
C GLU A 351 7.72 -31.62 -19.87
N TYR A 352 8.62 -31.01 -20.63
CA TYR A 352 8.30 -30.02 -21.67
C TYR A 352 8.90 -30.44 -23.01
N GLU A 353 8.12 -30.25 -24.08
CA GLU A 353 8.56 -30.26 -25.48
C GLU A 353 8.15 -28.93 -26.10
N ILE A 354 9.13 -28.08 -26.43
CA ILE A 354 8.86 -26.77 -27.03
C ILE A 354 8.79 -26.93 -28.55
N ILE A 355 7.61 -26.72 -29.14
CA ILE A 355 7.37 -26.96 -30.57
C ILE A 355 7.99 -25.83 -31.39
N ASP A 356 7.66 -24.59 -31.03
CA ASP A 356 8.09 -23.36 -31.69
C ASP A 356 8.11 -22.19 -30.68
N SER A 357 8.20 -20.96 -31.15
CA SER A 357 8.28 -19.75 -30.31
C SER A 357 6.98 -19.39 -29.58
N SER A 358 5.87 -20.08 -29.82
CA SER A 358 4.58 -19.77 -29.19
C SER A 358 3.80 -20.98 -28.68
N ARG A 359 4.23 -22.21 -29.01
CA ARG A 359 3.57 -23.44 -28.61
C ARG A 359 4.51 -24.40 -27.89
N LEU A 360 4.04 -24.93 -26.77
CA LEU A 360 4.71 -25.98 -26.02
C LEU A 360 3.76 -27.15 -25.78
N LYS A 361 4.34 -28.31 -25.47
CA LYS A 361 3.64 -29.41 -24.84
C LYS A 361 4.20 -29.64 -23.45
N TRP A 362 3.35 -30.02 -22.53
CA TRP A 362 3.76 -30.39 -21.18
C TRP A 362 2.99 -31.61 -20.66
N ARG A 363 3.56 -32.31 -19.67
CA ARG A 363 2.88 -33.36 -18.90
C ARG A 363 3.56 -33.58 -17.55
N ILE A 364 2.88 -34.30 -16.66
CA ILE A 364 3.51 -34.86 -15.45
C ILE A 364 4.14 -36.22 -15.82
N PRO A 365 5.37 -36.55 -15.35
CA PRO A 365 5.96 -37.86 -15.61
C PRO A 365 5.04 -39.02 -15.26
N GLY A 366 4.89 -39.95 -16.20
CA GLY A 366 3.99 -41.10 -16.08
C GLY A 366 2.62 -40.89 -16.72
N GLU A 367 2.23 -39.66 -17.07
CA GLU A 367 1.07 -39.41 -17.92
C GLU A 367 1.40 -39.74 -19.38
N THR A 368 0.46 -40.37 -20.08
CA THR A 368 0.63 -40.72 -21.50
C THR A 368 0.39 -39.53 -22.42
N ASP A 369 -0.50 -38.64 -22.02
CA ASP A 369 -1.05 -37.61 -22.88
C ASP A 369 -0.32 -36.29 -22.66
N TRP A 370 0.25 -35.75 -23.74
CA TRP A 370 0.83 -34.42 -23.76
C TRP A 370 -0.28 -33.36 -23.90
N GLN A 371 -0.20 -32.30 -23.10
CA GLN A 371 -1.07 -31.12 -23.21
C GLN A 371 -0.36 -30.04 -24.02
N GLU A 372 -0.95 -29.62 -25.15
CA GLU A 372 -0.43 -28.51 -25.97
C GLU A 372 -1.02 -27.18 -25.49
N GLU A 373 -0.18 -26.17 -25.27
CA GLU A 373 -0.57 -24.86 -24.76
C GLU A 373 0.15 -23.74 -25.52
N LEU A 374 -0.49 -22.56 -25.55
CA LEU A 374 0.19 -21.33 -25.93
C LEU A 374 1.10 -20.88 -24.79
N TYR A 375 2.30 -20.42 -25.14
CA TYR A 375 3.23 -19.80 -24.22
C TYR A 375 3.89 -18.58 -24.86
N GLN A 376 4.47 -17.73 -24.02
CA GLN A 376 5.43 -16.71 -24.44
C GLN A 376 6.61 -16.74 -23.48
N GLY A 377 7.80 -16.42 -24.00
CA GLY A 377 9.04 -16.38 -23.23
C GLY A 377 9.84 -15.10 -23.48
N PHE A 378 10.65 -14.74 -22.50
CA PHE A 378 11.58 -13.61 -22.55
C PHE A 378 12.96 -14.03 -22.04
N GLU A 379 14.00 -13.33 -22.46
CA GLU A 379 15.37 -13.48 -21.95
C GLU A 379 15.72 -12.27 -21.05
N PRO A 380 15.21 -12.20 -19.80
CA PRO A 380 15.45 -11.04 -18.92
C PRO A 380 16.92 -10.88 -18.50
N ALA A 381 17.71 -11.94 -18.60
CA ALA A 381 19.14 -11.92 -18.38
C ALA A 381 19.81 -13.01 -19.22
N LYS A 382 21.11 -12.90 -19.45
CA LYS A 382 21.84 -13.86 -20.26
C LYS A 382 21.62 -15.29 -19.76
N ASP A 383 21.22 -16.20 -20.65
CA ASP A 383 20.95 -17.63 -20.37
C ASP A 383 19.83 -17.87 -19.35
N ILE A 384 19.05 -16.84 -18.98
CA ILE A 384 17.82 -16.99 -18.18
C ILE A 384 16.63 -16.78 -19.10
N VAL A 385 15.73 -17.75 -19.16
CA VAL A 385 14.44 -17.64 -19.84
C VAL A 385 13.33 -17.59 -18.81
N LEU A 386 12.45 -16.57 -18.92
CA LEU A 386 11.19 -16.48 -18.20
C LEU A 386 10.05 -16.79 -19.17
N PHE A 387 9.27 -17.84 -18.93
CA PHE A 387 8.10 -18.14 -19.75
C PHE A 387 6.86 -18.47 -18.92
N SER A 388 5.68 -18.32 -19.50
CA SER A 388 4.42 -18.64 -18.82
C SER A 388 3.40 -19.29 -19.74
N HIS A 389 2.60 -20.19 -19.18
CA HIS A 389 1.47 -20.80 -19.88
C HIS A 389 0.34 -21.17 -18.89
N ILE A 390 -0.88 -21.27 -19.42
CA ILE A 390 -2.02 -21.85 -18.68
C ILE A 390 -1.91 -23.37 -18.73
N CYS A 391 -2.42 -24.04 -17.69
CA CYS A 391 -2.62 -25.49 -17.68
C CYS A 391 -4.11 -25.77 -17.88
N THR A 392 -4.57 -25.82 -19.12
CA THR A 392 -5.97 -26.04 -19.48
C THR A 392 -6.47 -27.37 -18.90
N GLY A 393 -7.72 -27.40 -18.44
CA GLY A 393 -8.33 -28.59 -17.83
C GLY A 393 -7.96 -28.85 -16.36
N THR A 394 -7.07 -28.06 -15.77
CA THR A 394 -6.78 -28.14 -14.33
C THR A 394 -7.89 -27.52 -13.47
N ASN A 395 -8.12 -28.07 -12.27
CA ASN A 395 -9.05 -27.53 -11.27
C ASN A 395 -8.39 -27.59 -9.87
N PRO A 396 -8.04 -26.43 -9.26
CA PRO A 396 -8.22 -25.08 -9.78
C PRO A 396 -7.41 -24.84 -11.06
N LEU A 397 -7.83 -23.89 -11.90
CA LEU A 397 -7.08 -23.51 -13.10
C LEU A 397 -5.72 -22.94 -12.69
N ARG A 398 -4.65 -23.49 -13.25
CA ARG A 398 -3.26 -23.10 -12.97
C ARG A 398 -2.66 -22.26 -14.09
N CYS A 399 -1.82 -21.32 -13.71
CA CYS A 399 -0.88 -20.61 -14.58
C CYS A 399 0.52 -20.86 -14.03
N LEU A 400 1.39 -21.45 -14.84
CA LEU A 400 2.77 -21.71 -14.46
C LEU A 400 3.66 -20.66 -15.12
N THR A 401 4.42 -19.94 -14.30
CA THR A 401 5.51 -19.07 -14.78
C THR A 401 6.84 -19.64 -14.33
N GLN A 402 7.70 -19.99 -15.28
CA GLN A 402 8.99 -20.63 -15.07
C GLN A 402 10.13 -19.64 -15.36
N ALA A 403 11.07 -19.50 -14.43
CA ALA A 403 12.34 -18.82 -14.63
C ALA A 403 13.47 -19.85 -14.61
N ILE A 404 14.01 -20.18 -15.78
CA ILE A 404 15.05 -21.20 -15.97
C ILE A 404 16.39 -20.51 -16.23
N ASP A 405 17.41 -20.86 -15.45
CA ASP A 405 18.82 -20.54 -15.74
C ASP A 405 19.47 -21.73 -16.48
N PHE A 406 19.59 -21.60 -17.79
CA PHE A 406 20.20 -22.60 -18.68
C PHE A 406 21.71 -22.69 -18.56
N SER A 407 22.37 -21.77 -17.85
CA SER A 407 23.80 -21.84 -17.58
C SER A 407 24.10 -22.63 -16.30
N LYS A 408 23.21 -22.58 -15.31
CA LYS A 408 23.35 -23.20 -14.00
C LYS A 408 22.47 -24.42 -13.76
N ALA A 409 21.60 -24.77 -14.71
CA ALA A 409 20.60 -25.83 -14.55
C ALA A 409 19.65 -25.60 -13.35
N LEU A 410 19.28 -24.35 -13.07
CA LEU A 410 18.39 -23.99 -11.95
C LEU A 410 17.04 -23.50 -12.46
N VAL A 411 15.98 -23.74 -11.71
CA VAL A 411 14.64 -23.24 -12.05
C VAL A 411 13.86 -22.76 -10.82
N THR A 412 13.08 -21.71 -11.01
CA THR A 412 12.00 -21.29 -10.11
C THR A 412 10.67 -21.34 -10.84
N CYS A 413 9.67 -22.00 -10.27
CA CYS A 413 8.28 -21.96 -10.71
C CYS A 413 7.47 -21.05 -9.79
N ILE A 414 6.75 -20.08 -10.36
CA ILE A 414 5.61 -19.48 -9.70
C ILE A 414 4.37 -20.26 -10.12
N ASP A 415 3.89 -21.11 -9.21
CA ASP A 415 2.69 -21.92 -9.38
C ASP A 415 1.47 -21.12 -8.92
N ALA A 416 0.87 -20.40 -9.88
CA ALA A 416 -0.31 -19.58 -9.66
C ALA A 416 -1.60 -20.33 -9.98
N ARG A 417 -2.67 -20.01 -9.28
CA ARG A 417 -3.98 -20.65 -9.45
C ARG A 417 -5.13 -19.69 -9.17
N LEU A 418 -6.23 -19.85 -9.89
CA LEU A 418 -7.50 -19.20 -9.50
C LEU A 418 -8.00 -19.84 -8.21
N GLY A 419 -8.09 -19.03 -7.15
CA GLY A 419 -8.37 -19.46 -5.80
C GLY A 419 -7.15 -19.33 -4.88
N ASN A 420 -7.15 -18.30 -4.04
CA ASN A 420 -6.12 -18.11 -3.01
C ASN A 420 -6.43 -18.84 -1.69
N GLY A 421 -7.52 -19.61 -1.65
CA GLY A 421 -8.01 -20.33 -0.47
C GLY A 421 -8.97 -19.51 0.40
N ARG A 422 -9.12 -18.20 0.14
CA ARG A 422 -10.12 -17.32 0.77
C ARG A 422 -11.22 -16.98 -0.22
N GLU A 423 -10.85 -16.52 -1.40
CA GLU A 423 -11.75 -16.19 -2.50
C GLU A 423 -11.46 -17.09 -3.70
N PRO A 424 -12.49 -17.60 -4.40
CA PRO A 424 -12.31 -18.49 -5.54
C PRO A 424 -11.79 -17.78 -6.81
N TRP A 425 -11.96 -16.46 -6.88
CA TRP A 425 -11.64 -15.64 -8.06
C TRP A 425 -10.31 -14.90 -7.95
N GLU A 426 -9.80 -14.73 -6.73
CA GLU A 426 -8.47 -14.13 -6.49
C GLU A 426 -7.38 -15.17 -6.75
N VAL A 427 -6.28 -14.75 -7.37
CA VAL A 427 -5.14 -15.61 -7.66
C VAL A 427 -4.36 -15.87 -6.38
N GLY A 428 -4.13 -17.16 -6.08
CA GLY A 428 -3.12 -17.59 -5.12
C GLY A 428 -1.86 -18.04 -5.83
N HIS A 429 -0.70 -17.85 -5.22
CA HIS A 429 0.57 -18.31 -5.79
C HIS A 429 1.54 -18.87 -4.75
N LYS A 430 2.56 -19.58 -5.21
CA LYS A 430 3.73 -19.96 -4.43
C LYS A 430 4.96 -20.08 -5.33
N ALA A 431 6.14 -19.81 -4.78
CA ALA A 431 7.40 -20.13 -5.43
C ALA A 431 7.84 -21.55 -5.09
N ILE A 432 8.32 -22.29 -6.09
CA ILE A 432 8.90 -23.63 -5.94
C ILE A 432 10.26 -23.63 -6.64
N PHE A 433 11.29 -24.18 -5.99
CA PHE A 433 12.66 -24.20 -6.49
C PHE A 433 13.05 -25.61 -6.95
N GLY A 434 13.90 -25.68 -7.96
CA GLY A 434 14.27 -26.94 -8.58
C GLY A 434 15.46 -26.83 -9.53
N VAL A 435 15.60 -27.86 -10.36
CA VAL A 435 16.65 -27.99 -11.37
C VAL A 435 16.07 -28.27 -12.76
N LEU A 436 16.85 -27.89 -13.77
CA LEU A 436 16.64 -28.21 -15.17
C LEU A 436 17.42 -29.49 -15.53
N GLU A 437 16.74 -30.53 -16.00
CA GLU A 437 17.34 -31.74 -16.56
C GLU A 437 17.14 -31.73 -18.08
N MET A 438 18.22 -31.72 -18.85
CA MET A 438 18.18 -31.66 -20.31
C MET A 438 19.36 -32.43 -20.91
N ASP A 439 19.11 -33.22 -21.96
CA ASP A 439 20.19 -33.92 -22.66
C ASP A 439 21.13 -32.93 -23.35
N GLY A 440 22.44 -33.16 -23.22
CA GLY A 440 23.47 -32.21 -23.66
C GLY A 440 23.50 -30.87 -22.90
N GLY A 441 22.66 -30.69 -21.87
CA GLY A 441 22.61 -29.48 -21.03
C GLY A 441 23.64 -29.47 -19.90
N PRO A 442 23.72 -28.36 -19.14
CA PRO A 442 24.51 -28.31 -17.91
C PRO A 442 24.08 -29.37 -16.89
N THR A 443 25.03 -29.88 -16.11
CA THR A 443 24.73 -30.81 -15.02
C THR A 443 24.06 -30.07 -13.85
N PRO A 444 22.86 -30.51 -13.40
CA PRO A 444 22.21 -29.97 -12.22
C PRO A 444 23.12 -29.94 -10.98
N PRO A 445 23.21 -28.82 -10.26
CA PRO A 445 23.93 -28.79 -9.00
C PRO A 445 23.20 -29.65 -7.96
N ALA A 446 23.98 -30.40 -7.17
CA ALA A 446 23.44 -31.30 -6.15
C ALA A 446 22.68 -30.57 -5.02
N VAL A 447 23.07 -29.31 -4.73
CA VAL A 447 22.56 -28.56 -3.56
C VAL A 447 22.16 -27.12 -3.83
N GLU A 448 22.75 -26.44 -4.82
CA GLU A 448 22.42 -25.04 -5.12
C GLU A 448 21.01 -24.93 -5.69
N ARG A 449 20.27 -23.91 -5.27
CA ARG A 449 18.95 -23.54 -5.80
C ARG A 449 18.86 -22.01 -5.86
N HIS A 450 17.97 -21.50 -6.70
CA HIS A 450 17.42 -20.17 -6.46
C HIS A 450 16.78 -20.11 -5.07
N GLY A 451 16.58 -18.91 -4.53
CA GLY A 451 16.02 -18.79 -3.18
C GLY A 451 15.34 -17.45 -2.93
N PHE A 452 14.52 -17.42 -1.89
CA PHE A 452 13.93 -16.17 -1.41
C PHE A 452 15.02 -15.19 -1.01
N THR A 453 14.76 -13.90 -1.24
CA THR A 453 15.71 -12.83 -0.91
C THR A 453 15.01 -11.63 -0.29
N THR A 454 15.79 -10.75 0.33
CA THR A 454 15.35 -9.42 0.79
C THR A 454 16.17 -8.31 0.15
N GLU A 455 17.01 -8.60 -0.85
CA GLU A 455 17.93 -7.64 -1.48
C GLU A 455 17.21 -6.48 -2.22
N LEU A 456 15.92 -6.62 -2.51
CA LEU A 456 15.08 -5.55 -3.06
C LEU A 456 14.43 -4.68 -1.99
N VAL A 457 14.32 -5.16 -0.75
CA VAL A 457 13.61 -4.45 0.33
C VAL A 457 14.34 -3.15 0.65
N GLY A 458 13.58 -2.05 0.69
CA GLY A 458 14.07 -0.70 0.83
C GLY A 458 14.35 0.01 -0.50
N ARG A 459 14.33 -0.67 -1.66
CA ARG A 459 14.48 0.03 -2.95
C ARG A 459 13.18 0.72 -3.36
N ALA A 460 13.31 1.83 -4.07
CA ALA A 460 12.23 2.50 -4.77
C ALA A 460 12.58 2.65 -6.25
N GLN A 461 11.60 2.47 -7.13
CA GLN A 461 11.80 2.61 -8.57
C GLN A 461 10.54 3.11 -9.27
N ALA A 462 10.72 3.85 -10.37
CA ALA A 462 9.66 4.14 -11.33
C ALA A 462 9.65 3.08 -12.42
N ASN A 463 8.46 2.62 -12.79
CA ASN A 463 8.21 1.60 -13.80
C ASN A 463 7.38 2.26 -14.90
N VAL A 464 7.93 2.35 -16.10
CA VAL A 464 7.26 2.93 -17.27
C VAL A 464 6.78 1.79 -18.15
N TYR A 465 5.52 1.40 -18.02
CA TYR A 465 4.89 0.34 -18.83
C TYR A 465 4.49 0.85 -20.22
N GLY A 466 4.29 2.16 -20.38
CA GLY A 466 4.02 2.80 -21.66
C GLY A 466 3.73 4.30 -21.48
N GLU A 467 3.23 4.95 -22.53
CA GLU A 467 2.92 6.39 -22.52
C GLU A 467 1.82 6.78 -21.53
N HIS A 468 0.93 5.85 -21.16
CA HIS A 468 -0.25 6.12 -20.34
C HIS A 468 -0.28 5.37 -19.01
N MET A 469 0.71 4.51 -18.74
CA MET A 469 0.76 3.71 -17.51
C MET A 469 2.17 3.73 -16.94
N GLN A 470 2.30 4.37 -15.78
CA GLN A 470 3.53 4.52 -15.03
C GLN A 470 3.22 4.32 -13.55
N SER A 471 4.14 3.67 -12.84
CA SER A 471 4.00 3.47 -11.40
C SER A 471 5.31 3.68 -10.66
N ILE A 472 5.22 4.08 -9.39
CA ILE A 472 6.34 3.96 -8.45
C ILE A 472 6.14 2.68 -7.65
N HIS A 473 7.13 1.81 -7.59
CA HIS A 473 7.16 0.67 -6.67
C HIS A 473 8.07 1.00 -5.48
N VAL A 474 7.58 0.75 -4.27
CA VAL A 474 8.36 0.80 -3.03
C VAL A 474 8.31 -0.58 -2.38
N TYR A 475 9.47 -1.23 -2.30
CA TYR A 475 9.62 -2.55 -1.68
C TYR A 475 9.77 -2.40 -0.16
N SER A 476 8.67 -2.04 0.50
CA SER A 476 8.66 -1.55 1.88
C SER A 476 8.77 -2.64 2.94
N SER A 477 8.51 -3.92 2.61
CA SER A 477 8.67 -5.04 3.54
C SER A 477 9.20 -6.29 2.85
N PRO A 478 9.68 -7.30 3.60
CA PRO A 478 10.09 -8.60 3.05
C PRO A 478 8.99 -9.38 2.32
N ASN A 479 7.72 -9.07 2.56
CA ASN A 479 6.59 -9.88 2.16
C ASN A 479 5.46 -9.08 1.50
N SER A 480 5.67 -7.79 1.28
CA SER A 480 4.68 -6.89 0.68
C SER A 480 5.38 -5.65 0.16
N TYR A 481 4.71 -4.99 -0.78
CA TYR A 481 5.18 -3.74 -1.35
C TYR A 481 3.99 -2.82 -1.58
N SER A 482 4.27 -1.59 -1.99
CA SER A 482 3.24 -0.67 -2.50
C SER A 482 3.57 -0.19 -3.89
N TRP A 483 2.52 0.07 -4.67
CA TRP A 483 2.61 0.79 -5.92
C TRP A 483 1.85 2.12 -5.85
N THR A 484 2.35 3.12 -6.57
CA THR A 484 1.71 4.44 -6.74
C THR A 484 1.44 4.68 -8.22
N ILE A 485 0.21 5.01 -8.60
CA ILE A 485 -0.10 5.55 -9.93
C ILE A 485 0.30 7.02 -9.97
N ILE A 486 1.13 7.38 -10.94
CA ILE A 486 1.65 8.73 -11.11
C ILE A 486 0.57 9.63 -11.74
N ALA A 487 0.46 10.88 -11.26
CA ALA A 487 -0.41 11.91 -11.82
C ALA A 487 0.20 12.56 -13.08
N GLU A 488 -0.58 13.35 -13.81
CA GLU A 488 -0.17 13.92 -15.10
C GLU A 488 1.04 14.87 -14.99
N ASN A 489 1.23 15.52 -13.83
CA ASN A 489 2.39 16.36 -13.53
C ASN A 489 3.57 15.57 -12.91
N ASN A 490 3.57 14.24 -13.01
CA ASN A 490 4.54 13.32 -12.41
C ASN A 490 4.57 13.26 -10.86
N THR A 491 3.65 13.92 -10.15
CA THR A 491 3.50 13.71 -8.70
C THR A 491 2.95 12.33 -8.40
N GLY A 492 3.29 11.76 -7.24
CA GLY A 492 2.68 10.50 -6.81
C GLY A 492 1.19 10.68 -6.48
N GLY A 493 0.35 9.79 -7.03
CA GLY A 493 -1.11 9.82 -6.89
C GLY A 493 -1.65 8.68 -6.03
N PHE A 494 -2.59 7.92 -6.58
CA PHE A 494 -3.27 6.82 -5.90
C PHE A 494 -2.30 5.69 -5.57
N MET A 495 -2.52 5.02 -4.44
CA MET A 495 -1.68 3.91 -4.02
C MET A 495 -2.49 2.66 -3.70
N TRP A 496 -1.80 1.53 -3.78
CA TRP A 496 -2.23 0.27 -3.17
C TRP A 496 -1.02 -0.47 -2.64
N SER A 497 -1.27 -1.49 -1.82
CA SER A 497 -0.25 -2.41 -1.34
C SER A 497 -0.69 -3.85 -1.50
N SER A 498 0.28 -4.72 -1.74
CA SER A 498 0.02 -6.11 -2.08
C SER A 498 1.00 -7.02 -1.36
N PRO A 499 0.57 -8.23 -0.93
CA PRO A 499 1.50 -9.28 -0.59
C PRO A 499 2.35 -9.64 -1.81
N CYS A 500 3.61 -9.98 -1.58
CA CYS A 500 4.53 -10.37 -2.64
C CYS A 500 5.63 -11.29 -2.12
N LEU A 501 6.35 -11.88 -3.06
CA LEU A 501 7.56 -12.65 -2.83
C LEU A 501 8.69 -12.13 -3.71
N TYR A 502 9.92 -12.25 -3.22
CA TYR A 502 11.13 -11.92 -3.94
C TYR A 502 12.04 -13.15 -3.98
N VAL A 503 12.54 -13.48 -5.17
CA VAL A 503 13.46 -14.59 -5.41
C VAL A 503 14.70 -14.05 -6.10
N LYS A 504 15.87 -14.40 -5.57
CA LYS A 504 17.14 -14.18 -6.25
C LYS A 504 17.38 -15.36 -7.20
N LEU A 505 17.43 -15.05 -8.49
CA LEU A 505 17.86 -16.02 -9.51
C LEU A 505 19.38 -15.94 -9.64
N ARG A 506 19.90 -14.72 -9.80
CA ARG A 506 21.33 -14.36 -9.84
C ARG A 506 21.54 -12.93 -9.33
N ASP A 507 22.79 -12.48 -9.25
CA ASP A 507 23.11 -11.10 -8.88
C ASP A 507 22.55 -10.06 -9.87
N ASP A 508 22.36 -10.46 -11.13
CA ASP A 508 21.81 -9.65 -12.23
C ASP A 508 20.33 -9.92 -12.51
N ALA A 509 19.65 -10.79 -11.76
CA ALA A 509 18.27 -11.19 -12.03
C ALA A 509 17.48 -11.53 -10.77
N TYR A 510 16.40 -10.77 -10.54
CA TYR A 510 15.51 -10.95 -9.39
C TYR A 510 14.10 -11.19 -9.89
N LEU A 511 13.47 -12.27 -9.46
CA LEU A 511 12.06 -12.51 -9.71
C LEU A 511 11.24 -11.88 -8.58
N MET A 512 10.19 -11.17 -8.95
CA MET A 512 9.15 -10.72 -8.04
C MET A 512 7.81 -11.24 -8.52
N SER A 513 6.97 -11.69 -7.58
CA SER A 513 5.56 -11.95 -7.84
C SER A 513 4.71 -11.30 -6.76
N TRP A 514 3.61 -10.65 -7.13
CA TRP A 514 2.64 -10.08 -6.20
C TRP A 514 1.22 -10.52 -6.56
N THR A 515 0.31 -10.42 -5.59
CA THR A 515 -1.13 -10.59 -5.81
C THR A 515 -1.88 -9.35 -5.34
N GLU A 516 -2.81 -8.88 -6.16
CA GLU A 516 -3.74 -7.78 -5.88
C GLU A 516 -4.89 -8.29 -4.99
N ASP A 517 -4.53 -8.93 -3.87
CA ASP A 517 -5.46 -9.45 -2.85
C ASP A 517 -6.33 -8.33 -2.28
N ALA A 518 -7.63 -8.60 -2.14
CA ALA A 518 -8.63 -7.59 -1.77
C ALA A 518 -8.65 -6.36 -2.70
N CYS A 519 -8.01 -6.47 -3.87
CA CYS A 519 -7.98 -5.47 -4.92
C CYS A 519 -8.72 -5.97 -6.16
N ASN A 520 -8.01 -6.20 -7.26
CA ASN A 520 -8.55 -6.77 -8.49
C ASN A 520 -8.32 -8.28 -8.60
N GLY A 521 -7.76 -8.92 -7.57
CA GLY A 521 -7.57 -10.36 -7.47
C GLY A 521 -6.53 -10.95 -8.42
N ASN A 522 -5.83 -10.13 -9.22
CA ASN A 522 -4.88 -10.61 -10.21
C ASN A 522 -3.47 -10.72 -9.63
N GLN A 523 -2.61 -11.41 -10.36
CA GLN A 523 -1.21 -11.59 -10.04
C GLN A 523 -0.34 -10.96 -11.13
N GLY A 524 0.70 -10.24 -10.72
CA GLY A 524 1.82 -9.95 -11.60
C GLY A 524 3.07 -10.72 -11.20
N THR A 525 3.86 -11.12 -12.20
CA THR A 525 5.17 -11.75 -12.00
C THR A 525 6.13 -11.24 -13.04
N PHE A 526 7.32 -10.80 -12.64
CA PHE A 526 8.38 -10.42 -13.56
C PHE A 526 9.75 -10.82 -13.05
N VAL A 527 10.72 -10.83 -13.97
CA VAL A 527 12.14 -10.76 -13.63
C VAL A 527 12.63 -9.35 -13.89
N LEU A 528 13.21 -8.76 -12.86
CA LEU A 528 13.92 -7.48 -12.90
C LEU A 528 15.40 -7.75 -13.13
N ASN A 529 15.94 -7.17 -14.19
CA ASN A 529 17.37 -7.07 -14.39
C ASN A 529 17.84 -5.64 -14.10
N PRO A 530 18.51 -5.39 -12.96
CA PRO A 530 18.94 -4.06 -12.59
C PRO A 530 20.03 -3.51 -13.52
N GLN A 531 20.77 -4.36 -14.24
CA GLN A 531 21.78 -3.91 -15.21
C GLN A 531 21.13 -3.38 -16.50
N LEU A 532 20.04 -4.02 -16.94
CA LEU A 532 19.23 -3.53 -18.07
C LEU A 532 18.31 -2.38 -17.66
N SER A 533 18.01 -2.23 -16.37
CA SER A 533 16.97 -1.33 -15.87
C SER A 533 15.65 -1.57 -16.60
N GLN A 534 15.30 -2.84 -16.76
CA GLN A 534 14.07 -3.29 -17.40
C GLN A 534 13.53 -4.51 -16.65
N ASP A 535 12.21 -4.62 -16.59
CA ASP A 535 11.54 -5.85 -16.20
C ASP A 535 10.75 -6.46 -17.36
N SER A 536 10.48 -7.77 -17.26
CA SER A 536 9.65 -8.52 -18.19
C SER A 536 8.92 -9.63 -17.46
N GLY A 537 7.67 -9.88 -17.84
CA GLY A 537 6.83 -10.78 -17.07
C GLY A 537 5.42 -10.98 -17.60
N PHE A 538 4.55 -11.43 -16.71
CA PHE A 538 3.19 -11.86 -17.00
C PHE A 538 2.20 -11.42 -15.93
N PHE A 539 1.00 -11.08 -16.38
CA PHE A 539 -0.13 -10.70 -15.54
C PHE A 539 -1.27 -11.71 -15.74
N PHE A 540 -1.68 -12.37 -14.67
CA PHE A 540 -2.64 -13.46 -14.67
C PHE A 540 -3.81 -13.19 -13.73
N GLY A 541 -5.02 -13.53 -14.17
CA GLY A 541 -6.21 -13.55 -13.32
C GLY A 541 -7.49 -13.29 -14.11
N ILE A 542 -8.49 -12.68 -13.48
CA ILE A 542 -9.78 -12.39 -14.11
C ILE A 542 -9.88 -10.88 -14.39
N GLY A 543 -10.30 -10.52 -15.58
CA GLY A 543 -10.58 -9.13 -15.92
C GLY A 543 -11.58 -8.96 -17.05
N GLY A 544 -11.76 -7.72 -17.49
CA GLY A 544 -12.89 -7.30 -18.31
C GLY A 544 -14.06 -6.76 -17.47
N GLN A 545 -15.09 -6.27 -18.14
CA GLN A 545 -16.32 -5.78 -17.51
C GLN A 545 -17.55 -6.29 -18.27
N GLY A 546 -18.67 -6.44 -17.57
CA GLY A 546 -19.92 -6.91 -18.17
C GLY A 546 -19.77 -8.30 -18.80
N GLU A 547 -20.17 -8.42 -20.08
CA GLU A 547 -20.12 -9.69 -20.80
C GLU A 547 -18.69 -10.11 -21.22
N ASP A 548 -17.74 -9.16 -21.21
CA ASP A 548 -16.33 -9.35 -21.59
C ASP A 548 -15.45 -9.92 -20.47
N VAL A 549 -16.03 -10.20 -19.30
CA VAL A 549 -15.34 -10.84 -18.19
C VAL A 549 -14.78 -12.19 -18.64
N GLY A 550 -13.47 -12.38 -18.43
CA GLY A 550 -12.73 -13.57 -18.82
C GLY A 550 -11.43 -13.71 -18.05
N ILE A 551 -10.82 -14.89 -18.21
CA ILE A 551 -9.53 -15.21 -17.60
C ILE A 551 -8.45 -14.74 -18.57
N MET A 552 -7.47 -14.00 -18.06
CA MET A 552 -6.44 -13.37 -18.87
C MET A 552 -5.06 -13.85 -18.42
N LEU A 553 -4.19 -14.10 -19.40
CA LEU A 553 -2.75 -14.18 -19.22
C LEU A 553 -2.15 -13.20 -20.23
N THR A 554 -1.53 -12.13 -19.77
CA THR A 554 -0.98 -11.08 -20.64
C THR A 554 0.46 -10.79 -20.29
N THR A 555 1.22 -10.24 -21.23
CA THR A 555 2.59 -9.82 -20.99
C THR A 555 2.64 -8.48 -20.26
N LEU A 556 3.64 -8.33 -19.41
CA LEU A 556 4.00 -7.06 -18.78
C LEU A 556 5.50 -6.83 -18.90
N GLY A 557 5.89 -5.57 -18.84
CA GLY A 557 7.28 -5.15 -18.85
C GLY A 557 7.39 -3.64 -18.75
N ALA A 558 8.46 -3.13 -18.19
CA ALA A 558 8.65 -1.71 -17.96
C ALA A 558 10.11 -1.33 -18.07
N TYR A 559 10.34 -0.12 -18.59
CA TYR A 559 11.62 0.54 -18.35
C TYR A 559 11.64 1.06 -16.91
N ILE A 560 12.72 0.72 -16.22
CA ILE A 560 12.89 1.01 -14.80
C ILE A 560 13.81 2.21 -14.63
N ARG A 561 13.45 3.09 -13.71
CA ARG A 561 14.33 4.16 -13.24
C ARG A 561 14.49 4.03 -11.73
N PRO A 562 15.70 3.76 -11.22
CA PRO A 562 15.91 3.69 -9.79
C PRO A 562 15.68 5.07 -9.17
N LEU A 563 14.95 5.11 -8.07
CA LEU A 563 14.63 6.34 -7.33
C LEU A 563 15.41 6.45 -6.02
N ALA A 564 16.54 5.75 -5.88
CA ALA A 564 17.20 5.50 -4.60
C ALA A 564 16.34 4.62 -3.66
N GLY A 565 16.46 4.78 -2.34
CA GLY A 565 15.81 3.87 -1.40
C GLY A 565 16.03 4.21 0.07
N PHE A 566 15.77 3.21 0.91
CA PHE A 566 15.60 3.31 2.35
C PHE A 566 16.39 2.21 3.06
N ASN A 567 17.10 2.56 4.14
CA ASN A 567 17.84 1.62 4.98
C ASN A 567 16.93 1.05 6.09
N ILE A 568 16.10 0.06 5.72
CA ILE A 568 15.01 -0.43 6.61
C ILE A 568 15.17 -1.89 7.05
N MET A 569 16.07 -2.67 6.44
CA MET A 569 16.19 -4.10 6.76
C MET A 569 16.56 -4.37 8.22
N LYS A 570 17.33 -3.47 8.84
CA LYS A 570 17.69 -3.53 10.26
C LYS A 570 16.47 -3.64 11.19
N TYR A 571 15.30 -3.12 10.80
CA TYR A 571 14.09 -3.17 11.62
C TYR A 571 13.37 -4.51 11.57
N TYR A 572 13.51 -5.23 10.46
CA TYR A 572 12.94 -6.57 10.30
C TYR A 572 13.83 -7.64 10.93
N GLU A 573 15.15 -7.49 10.85
CA GLU A 573 16.11 -8.45 11.41
C GLU A 573 16.07 -8.52 12.93
N LEU A 574 15.88 -7.37 13.60
CA LEU A 574 15.79 -7.30 15.06
C LEU A 574 14.58 -8.04 15.64
N LYS A 575 13.54 -8.28 14.84
CA LYS A 575 12.28 -8.91 15.25
C LYS A 575 12.20 -10.39 14.87
N ARG A 576 13.14 -10.89 14.06
CA ARG A 576 13.23 -12.31 13.63
C ARG A 576 14.15 -13.16 14.51
N LYS A 577 14.87 -12.54 15.44
CA LYS A 577 15.63 -13.22 16.50
C LYS A 577 14.74 -13.45 17.71
#